data_AF-Q3MAM9-F1
#
_entry.id   AF-Q3MAM9-F1
#
_cell.length_a   1.000
_cell.length_b   1.000
_cell.length_c   1.000
_cell.angle_alpha   90.00
_cell.angle_beta   90.00
_cell.angle_gamma   90.00
#
_symmetry.space_group_name_H-M   'P 1'
#
loop_
_entity.id
_entity.type
_entity.pdbx_description
1 polymer ?
#
loop_
_entity_poly.entity_id
_entity_poly.type
_entity_poly.pdbx_seq_one_letter_code
_entity_poly.pdbx_strand_id
1 'polypeptide(L)'
;MPTALRIKLTTEEDKTLQELSFADNVPRRVKMRAIALRLNADGLTVPMIAGHLHIHEHTVRATLRRWENLGLGGLWEAPGRGGKRKWSLEDINAIAHSTQNLFNHSVSLGSITTAK
;
A
#
# COMPACT_ATOMS: atom_id res chain seq x y z
N MET A 1 -26.39 19.01 -11.29
CA MET A 1 -25.51 17.94 -11.81
C MET A 1 -24.09 18.19 -11.33
N PRO A 2 -23.30 17.17 -10.97
CA PRO A 2 -21.88 17.38 -10.65
C PRO A 2 -21.15 17.90 -11.89
N THR A 3 -20.26 18.88 -11.71
CA THR A 3 -19.38 19.39 -12.76
C THR A 3 -18.57 18.25 -13.39
N ALA A 4 -18.43 18.27 -14.72
CA ALA A 4 -17.58 17.33 -15.42
C ALA A 4 -16.11 17.53 -14.99
N LEU A 5 -15.55 16.54 -14.30
CA LEU A 5 -14.18 16.59 -13.81
C LEU A 5 -13.26 16.04 -14.89
N ARG A 6 -12.31 16.87 -15.33
CA ARG A 6 -11.45 16.58 -16.48
C ARG A 6 -10.03 17.01 -16.17
N ILE A 7 -9.13 16.04 -16.12
CA ILE A 7 -7.72 16.28 -15.86
C ILE A 7 -6.98 16.59 -17.16
N LYS A 8 -5.85 17.29 -17.04
CA LYS A 8 -4.87 17.44 -18.12
C LYS A 8 -3.60 16.75 -17.68
N LEU A 9 -3.00 15.97 -18.58
CA LEU A 9 -1.71 15.32 -18.35
C LEU A 9 -0.65 16.00 -19.22
N THR A 10 0.54 16.17 -18.67
CA THR A 10 1.73 16.44 -19.48
C THR A 10 2.15 15.17 -20.22
N THR A 11 2.99 15.33 -21.24
CA THR A 11 3.54 14.19 -21.99
C THR A 11 4.31 13.23 -21.08
N GLU A 12 5.03 13.73 -20.08
CA GLU A 12 5.79 12.91 -19.14
C GLU A 12 4.87 12.14 -18.17
N GLU A 13 3.81 12.79 -17.68
CA GLU A 13 2.82 12.13 -16.83
C GLU A 13 2.07 11.04 -17.61
N ASP A 14 1.62 11.30 -18.84
CA ASP A 14 0.92 10.29 -19.64
C ASP A 14 1.82 9.08 -19.92
N LYS A 15 3.09 9.32 -20.29
CA LYS A 15 4.07 8.26 -20.48
C LYS A 15 4.28 7.43 -19.21
N THR A 16 4.43 8.10 -18.06
CA THR A 16 4.59 7.42 -16.76
C THR A 16 3.36 6.57 -16.43
N LEU A 17 2.15 7.11 -16.61
CA LEU A 17 0.90 6.37 -16.37
C LEU A 17 0.73 5.20 -17.34
N GLN A 18 1.19 5.35 -18.59
CA GLN A 18 1.22 4.27 -19.56
C GLN A 18 2.11 3.12 -19.08
N GLU A 19 3.35 3.42 -18.69
CA GLU A 19 4.29 2.42 -18.17
C GLU A 19 3.74 1.70 -16.93
N LEU A 20 3.17 2.45 -15.98
CA LEU A 20 2.53 1.89 -14.79
C LEU A 20 1.35 0.96 -15.11
N SER A 21 0.62 1.20 -16.20
CA SER A 21 -0.51 0.35 -16.60
C SER A 21 -0.09 -1.05 -17.04
N PHE A 22 1.14 -1.21 -17.54
CA PHE A 22 1.67 -2.49 -18.05
C PHE A 22 2.63 -3.18 -17.09
N ALA A 23 3.36 -2.45 -16.24
CA ALA A 23 4.43 -3.00 -15.39
C ALA A 23 3.98 -4.14 -14.45
N ASP A 24 4.69 -5.26 -14.41
CA ASP A 24 4.28 -6.46 -13.67
C ASP A 24 4.22 -6.27 -12.14
N ASN A 25 5.21 -5.57 -11.57
CA ASN A 25 5.34 -5.40 -10.12
C ASN A 25 4.52 -4.22 -9.55
N VAL A 26 3.48 -3.80 -10.27
CA VAL A 26 2.59 -2.71 -9.86
C VAL A 26 1.25 -3.29 -9.40
N PRO A 27 0.74 -2.91 -8.21
CA PRO A 27 -0.55 -3.41 -7.74
C PRO A 27 -1.68 -3.14 -8.74
N ARG A 28 -2.57 -4.11 -8.96
CA ARG A 28 -3.71 -3.96 -9.89
C ARG A 28 -4.49 -2.66 -9.71
N ARG A 29 -4.70 -2.22 -8.46
CA ARG A 29 -5.39 -0.96 -8.17
C ARG A 29 -4.67 0.27 -8.74
N VAL A 30 -3.34 0.30 -8.69
CA VAL A 30 -2.52 1.38 -9.25
C VAL A 30 -2.64 1.37 -10.78
N LYS A 31 -2.56 0.19 -11.41
CA LYS A 31 -2.78 0.04 -12.87
C LYS A 31 -4.14 0.59 -13.30
N MET A 32 -5.20 0.18 -12.60
CA MET A 32 -6.57 0.64 -12.88
C MET A 32 -6.72 2.15 -12.74
N ARG A 33 -6.07 2.76 -11.74
CA ARG A 33 -6.05 4.23 -11.58
C ARG A 33 -5.34 4.89 -12.74
N ALA A 34 -4.16 4.39 -13.12
CA ALA A 34 -3.41 4.94 -14.24
C ALA A 34 -4.24 4.92 -15.53
N ILE A 35 -4.91 3.79 -15.83
CA ILE A 35 -5.78 3.69 -17.00
C ILE A 35 -6.95 4.68 -16.90
N ALA A 36 -7.61 4.79 -15.74
CA ALA A 36 -8.72 5.72 -15.55
C ALA A 36 -8.33 7.19 -15.77
N LEU A 37 -7.13 7.58 -15.33
CA LEU A 37 -6.59 8.93 -15.52
C LEU A 37 -6.35 9.22 -17.00
N ARG A 38 -5.68 8.30 -17.71
CA ARG A 38 -5.40 8.44 -19.15
C ARG A 38 -6.69 8.54 -19.97
N LEU A 39 -7.65 7.67 -19.72
CA LEU A 39 -8.96 7.73 -20.40
C LEU A 39 -9.70 9.05 -20.14
N ASN A 40 -9.59 9.62 -18.93
CA ASN A 40 -10.20 10.93 -18.65
C ASN A 40 -9.48 12.07 -19.37
N ALA A 41 -8.16 12.02 -19.46
CA ALA A 41 -7.36 12.97 -20.23
C ALA A 41 -7.68 12.90 -21.72
N ASP A 42 -7.91 11.69 -22.25
CA ASP A 42 -8.39 11.44 -23.62
C ASP A 42 -9.83 11.94 -23.86
N GLY A 43 -10.53 12.35 -22.81
CA GLY A 43 -11.83 12.99 -22.89
C GLY A 43 -13.02 12.10 -22.59
N LEU A 44 -12.81 10.86 -22.14
CA LEU A 44 -13.90 10.01 -21.71
C LEU A 44 -14.53 10.54 -20.42
N THR A 45 -15.85 10.44 -20.35
CA THR A 45 -16.62 10.84 -19.17
C THR A 45 -16.51 9.78 -18.07
N VAL A 46 -16.76 10.18 -16.82
CA VAL A 46 -16.74 9.27 -15.66
C VAL A 46 -17.63 8.02 -15.87
N PRO A 47 -18.88 8.12 -16.34
CA PRO A 47 -19.71 6.94 -16.62
C PRO A 47 -19.12 6.01 -17.68
N MET A 48 -18.52 6.57 -18.74
CA MET A 48 -17.86 5.76 -19.79
C MET A 48 -16.67 4.99 -19.21
N ILE A 49 -15.80 5.68 -18.46
CA ILE A 49 -14.63 5.07 -17.82
C ILE A 49 -15.05 3.96 -16.86
N ALA A 50 -16.07 4.22 -16.03
CA ALA A 50 -16.64 3.25 -15.11
C ALA A 50 -17.13 1.99 -15.85
N GLY A 51 -17.80 2.17 -16.99
CA GLY A 51 -18.22 1.08 -17.88
C GLY A 51 -17.03 0.29 -18.46
N HIS A 52 -16.05 0.98 -19.06
CA HIS A 52 -14.87 0.31 -19.64
C HIS A 52 -14.07 -0.49 -18.61
N LEU A 53 -13.92 0.06 -17.39
CA LEU A 53 -13.13 -0.54 -16.33
C LEU A 53 -13.93 -1.48 -15.41
N HIS A 54 -15.25 -1.58 -15.60
CA HIS A 54 -16.15 -2.36 -14.78
C HIS A 54 -16.02 -2.03 -13.28
N ILE A 55 -15.95 -0.73 -12.96
CA ILE A 55 -15.86 -0.21 -11.58
C ILE A 55 -16.94 0.85 -11.34
N HIS A 56 -17.23 1.14 -10.07
CA HIS A 56 -18.19 2.20 -9.74
C HIS A 56 -17.67 3.60 -10.13
N GLU A 57 -18.56 4.44 -10.63
CA GLU A 57 -18.25 5.84 -10.95
C GLU A 57 -17.66 6.62 -9.75
N HIS A 58 -18.07 6.28 -8.52
CA HIS A 58 -17.51 6.88 -7.31
C HIS A 58 -15.99 6.62 -7.20
N THR A 59 -15.53 5.43 -7.58
CA THR A 59 -14.11 5.08 -7.59
C THR A 59 -13.33 5.87 -8.64
N VAL A 60 -13.92 6.10 -9.81
CA VAL A 60 -13.34 6.96 -10.85
C VAL A 60 -13.22 8.40 -10.33
N ARG A 61 -14.31 8.97 -9.78
CA ARG A 61 -14.30 10.32 -9.19
C ARG A 61 -13.26 10.47 -8.08
N ALA A 62 -13.17 9.50 -7.18
CA ALA A 62 -12.18 9.51 -6.11
C ALA A 62 -10.75 9.44 -6.65
N THR A 63 -10.52 8.68 -7.72
CA THR A 63 -9.21 8.59 -8.38
C THR A 63 -8.80 9.93 -9.00
N LEU A 64 -9.70 10.56 -9.75
CA LEU A 64 -9.42 11.85 -10.38
C LEU A 64 -9.15 12.95 -9.35
N ARG A 65 -9.98 13.06 -8.30
CA ARG A 65 -9.75 14.03 -7.21
C ARG A 65 -8.44 13.77 -6.48
N ARG A 66 -8.07 12.51 -6.29
CA ARG A 66 -6.81 12.17 -5.62
C ARG A 66 -5.61 12.58 -6.47
N TRP A 67 -5.71 12.40 -7.79
CA TRP A 67 -4.70 12.88 -8.74
C TRP A 67 -4.55 14.40 -8.70
N GLU A 68 -5.65 15.15 -8.76
CA GLU A 68 -5.59 16.63 -8.70
C GLU A 68 -4.89 17.13 -7.43
N ASN A 69 -5.05 16.42 -6.31
CA ASN A 69 -4.47 16.82 -5.03
C ASN A 69 -3.01 16.35 -4.83
N LEU A 70 -2.64 15.19 -5.36
CA LEU A 70 -1.39 14.49 -4.99
C LEU A 70 -0.52 14.05 -6.19
N GLY A 71 -1.00 14.24 -7.42
CA GLY A 71 -0.36 13.75 -8.64
C GLY A 71 -0.02 12.26 -8.56
N LEU A 72 1.19 11.91 -9.00
CA LEU A 72 1.73 10.55 -8.94
C LEU A 72 1.70 9.94 -7.53
N GLY A 73 1.93 10.73 -6.49
CA GLY A 73 1.86 10.28 -5.10
C GLY A 73 0.48 9.76 -4.70
N GLY A 74 -0.58 10.21 -5.40
CA GLY A 74 -1.96 9.78 -5.19
C GLY A 74 -2.30 8.40 -5.75
N LEU A 75 -1.44 7.78 -6.56
CA LEU A 75 -1.78 6.50 -7.18
C LEU A 75 -1.78 5.34 -6.16
N TRP A 76 -0.86 5.38 -5.19
CA TRP A 76 -0.72 4.36 -4.16
C TRP A 76 -1.70 4.57 -3.01
N GLU A 77 -2.03 3.48 -2.31
CA GLU A 77 -2.71 3.60 -1.03
C GLU A 77 -1.72 4.09 0.02
N ALA A 78 -2.19 4.97 0.90
CA ALA A 78 -1.47 5.19 2.14
C ALA A 78 -1.39 3.86 2.91
N PRO A 79 -0.29 3.59 3.65
CA PRO A 79 -0.24 2.44 4.54
C PRO A 79 -1.50 2.45 5.43
N GLY A 80 -2.22 1.33 5.42
CA GLY A 80 -3.56 1.26 5.99
C GLY A 80 -3.61 1.65 7.46
N ARG A 81 -4.77 2.13 7.91
CA ARG A 81 -5.08 2.50 9.31
C ARG A 81 -5.10 1.32 10.28
N GLY A 82 -4.76 0.12 9.84
CA GLY A 82 -4.73 -1.06 10.69
C GLY A 82 -3.80 -0.79 11.87
N GLY A 83 -4.36 -0.82 13.09
CA GLY A 83 -3.56 -0.67 14.30
C GLY A 83 -2.43 -1.70 14.26
N LYS A 84 -1.18 -1.24 14.43
CA LYS A 84 -0.04 -2.14 14.58
C LYS A 84 -0.39 -3.13 15.69
N ARG A 85 -0.23 -4.44 15.45
CA ARG A 85 -0.47 -5.48 16.46
C ARG A 85 0.29 -5.08 17.73
N LYS A 86 -0.44 -4.81 18.81
CA LYS A 86 0.15 -4.62 20.13
C LYS A 86 0.43 -6.02 20.68
N TRP A 87 1.63 -6.24 21.20
CA TRP A 87 1.98 -7.46 21.91
C TRP A 87 1.07 -7.57 23.13
N SER A 88 0.44 -8.73 23.33
CA SER A 88 -0.31 -8.98 24.57
C SER A 88 0.66 -9.25 25.72
N LEU A 89 0.16 -9.19 26.96
CA LEU A 89 0.97 -9.56 28.12
C LEU A 89 1.38 -11.05 28.05
N GLU A 90 0.55 -11.90 27.44
CA GLU A 90 0.91 -13.30 27.19
C GLU A 90 2.07 -13.43 26.19
N ASP A 91 2.07 -12.63 25.11
CA ASP A 91 3.16 -12.63 24.13
C ASP A 91 4.49 -12.19 24.77
N ILE A 92 4.44 -11.20 25.68
CA ILE A 92 5.61 -10.70 26.42
C ILE A 92 6.12 -11.75 27.42
N ASN A 93 5.21 -12.41 28.14
CA ASN A 93 5.56 -13.45 29.11
C ASN A 93 6.15 -14.69 28.42
N ALA A 94 5.63 -15.08 27.25
CA ALA A 94 6.18 -16.18 26.47
C ALA A 94 7.64 -15.93 26.07
N ILE A 95 7.98 -14.70 25.67
CA ILE A 95 9.37 -14.32 25.41
C ILE A 95 10.21 -14.40 26.68
N ALA A 96 9.73 -13.83 27.79
CA ALA A 96 10.47 -13.82 29.06
C ALA A 96 10.82 -15.24 29.54
N HIS A 97 9.87 -16.18 29.45
CA HIS A 97 10.09 -17.58 29.82
C HIS A 97 11.11 -18.27 28.90
N SER A 98 11.10 -17.96 27.60
CA SER A 98 12.07 -18.52 26.65
C SER A 98 13.49 -17.99 26.87
N THR A 99 13.64 -16.72 27.27
CA THR A 99 14.94 -16.12 27.59
C THR A 99 15.52 -16.64 28.91
N GLN A 100 14.68 -16.93 29.91
CA GLN A 100 15.12 -17.52 31.18
C GLN A 100 15.75 -18.91 30.98
N ASN A 101 15.20 -19.69 30.03
CA ASN A 101 15.67 -21.04 29.72
C ASN A 101 17.04 -21.03 29.00
N LEU A 102 17.30 -20.03 28.16
CA LEU A 102 18.59 -19.83 27.49
C LEU A 102 19.67 -19.33 28.44
N PHE A 103 19.31 -18.53 29.45
CA PHE A 103 20.24 -18.04 30.46
C PHE A 103 20.61 -19.12 31.49
N ASN A 104 19.69 -20.00 31.87
CA ASN A 104 19.96 -21.06 32.85
C ASN A 104 20.82 -22.21 32.29
N HIS A 105 20.86 -22.42 30.97
CA HIS A 105 21.66 -23.50 30.38
C HIS A 105 23.16 -23.16 30.25
N SER A 106 23.56 -21.88 30.39
CA SER A 106 24.98 -21.46 30.36
C SER A 106 25.65 -21.46 31.73
N VAL A 107 24.89 -21.45 32.83
CA VAL A 107 25.43 -21.36 34.20
C VAL A 107 25.79 -22.75 34.78
N SER A 108 25.33 -23.85 34.17
CA SER A 108 25.63 -25.21 34.66
C SER A 108 27.03 -25.75 34.30
N LEU A 109 27.83 -25.05 33.48
CA LEU A 109 29.16 -25.53 33.06
C LEU A 109 30.33 -24.95 33.89
N GLY A 110 30.05 -24.18 34.94
CA GLY A 110 31.07 -23.42 35.70
C GLY A 110 31.44 -23.94 37.09
N SER A 111 30.95 -25.10 37.54
CA SER A 111 31.13 -25.56 38.94
C SER A 111 31.74 -26.94 39.04
N ILE A 112 32.88 -27.20 38.38
CA ILE A 112 33.75 -28.31 38.75
C ILE A 112 35.20 -27.85 38.67
N THR A 113 35.79 -27.61 39.86
CA THR A 113 37.17 -27.95 40.28
C THR A 113 37.75 -26.87 41.21
N THR A 114 37.45 -27.02 42.50
CA THR A 114 38.37 -26.67 43.59
C THR A 114 39.02 -27.99 44.03
N ALA A 115 40.37 -28.03 44.08
CA ALA A 115 41.23 -28.86 44.93
C ALA A 115 42.60 -29.08 44.26
N LYS A 116 43.65 -28.39 44.70
CA LYS A 116 44.59 -28.85 45.73
C LYS A 116 45.71 -27.82 45.93
#